data_AF-A0A656YW19-F1
#
_entry.id   AF-A0A656YW19-F1
#
_cell.length_a   1.000
_cell.length_b   1.000
_cell.length_c   1.000
_cell.angle_alpha   90.00
_cell.angle_beta   90.00
_cell.angle_gamma   90.00
#
_symmetry.space_group_name_H-M   'P 1'
#
loop_
_entity.id
_entity.type
_entity.pdbx_description
1 polymer ?
#
loop_
_entity_poly.entity_id
_entity_poly.type
_entity_poly.pdbx_seq_one_letter_code
_entity_poly.pdbx_strand_id
1 'polypeptide(L)'
;MPDLPDWVLKHKKKGVEIQERGEGNYYAYKITSKWDPEKGRPQKITEKYLGKVVKGKGIVPPKHKRERKVEAVLETGNVQLIEHVFEPLEESLKKEFLDSFQTILSAAALKLCYSSPLKNMKMHHETSWSHRVWSQASLSRNTLTEKLREWGRNHGGRLRTYRSLLDGGDDIAIDLSQVFSESENIDWLEAGHNVLKEHRKQLQLLLIYNLSQHVPAFLKLLPGSIRDVSSLENAVREAGLEDVLLVFDKGFWSGDNLDELEGRDLGYLAAIRRNAKMLETEPEKAYEDYFSWRSRFIWYRSYSVERGVVHHFLDKELRAEEENSFLQRIEDGKEEPETLEKKRDRLGTLALLTNRDFDSEEAYRLYKQRDEIEKAFDGLMNTLEADKSYMQDREAIQGYMFVQFAALYAYSRILGILREKDLVSKYSVRDVLTYLSKVYRVTVDGDLTSSEVPKKTRDMIEKLDLPITQNL
;
A
#
# COMPACT_ATOMS: atom_id res chain seq x y z
N MET A 1 8.36 55.20 47.03
CA MET A 1 8.45 53.99 46.21
C MET A 1 7.93 54.37 44.84
N PRO A 2 8.56 53.99 43.71
CA PRO A 2 7.93 54.20 42.41
C PRO A 2 6.54 53.53 42.43
N ASP A 3 5.53 54.24 41.93
CA ASP A 3 4.18 53.72 41.83
C ASP A 3 4.18 52.52 40.89
N LEU A 4 4.16 51.33 41.47
CA LEU A 4 4.00 50.10 40.70
C LEU A 4 2.59 50.13 40.10
N PRO A 5 2.44 49.86 38.79
CA PRO A 5 1.12 49.78 38.17
C PRO A 5 0.21 48.77 38.89
N ASP A 6 -1.10 49.02 38.93
CA ASP A 6 -2.10 48.17 39.61
C ASP A 6 -2.01 46.69 39.21
N TRP A 7 -1.71 46.42 37.94
CA TRP A 7 -1.56 45.06 37.42
C TRP A 7 -0.31 44.34 37.98
N VAL A 8 0.71 45.08 38.42
CA VAL A 8 1.92 44.56 39.07
C VAL A 8 1.67 44.37 40.57
N LEU A 9 1.00 45.32 41.22
CA LEU A 9 0.71 45.30 42.66
C LEU A 9 -0.06 44.04 43.09
N LYS A 10 -0.97 43.53 42.25
CA LYS A 10 -1.70 42.26 42.47
C LYS A 10 -0.79 41.06 42.76
N HIS A 11 0.46 41.10 42.31
CA HIS A 11 1.43 40.02 42.48
C HIS A 11 2.36 40.21 43.69
N LYS A 12 2.33 41.38 44.35
CA LYS A 12 3.13 41.69 45.54
C LYS A 12 2.45 41.13 46.80
N LYS A 13 2.58 39.82 47.02
CA LYS A 13 2.02 39.10 48.18
C LYS A 13 3.06 38.94 49.29
N LYS A 14 2.64 38.53 50.50
CA LYS A 14 3.54 38.21 51.61
C LYS A 14 4.60 37.20 51.15
N GLY A 15 5.89 37.54 51.32
CA GLY A 15 7.03 36.72 50.90
C GLY A 15 7.44 36.89 49.43
N VAL A 16 6.84 37.82 48.68
CA VAL A 16 7.20 38.14 47.29
C VAL A 16 7.55 39.61 47.14
N GLU A 17 8.77 39.88 46.69
CA GLU A 17 9.23 41.21 46.28
C GLU A 17 9.14 41.37 44.77
N ILE A 18 8.71 42.54 44.31
CA ILE A 18 8.77 42.93 42.90
C ILE A 18 9.80 44.04 42.76
N GLN A 19 10.77 43.83 41.89
CA GLN A 19 11.81 44.80 41.54
C GLN A 19 11.58 45.27 40.10
N GLU A 20 11.59 46.58 39.89
CA GLU A 20 11.68 47.15 38.55
C GLU A 20 13.15 47.21 38.12
N ARG A 21 13.47 46.70 36.93
CA ARG A 21 14.83 46.74 36.37
C ARG A 21 14.77 47.18 34.91
N GLY A 22 15.08 48.45 34.68
CA GLY A 22 14.82 49.11 33.39
C GLY A 22 13.35 49.53 33.30
N GLU A 23 13.09 50.56 32.51
CA GLU A 23 11.78 51.20 32.40
C GLU A 23 10.70 50.19 32.01
N GLY A 24 9.67 50.02 32.87
CA GLY A 24 8.52 49.16 32.62
C GLY A 24 8.76 47.65 32.74
N ASN A 25 9.92 47.20 33.25
CA ASN A 25 10.24 45.78 33.39
C ASN A 25 10.24 45.34 34.87
N TYR A 26 9.27 44.49 35.24
CA TYR A 26 9.05 44.05 36.62
C TYR A 26 9.42 42.58 36.83
N TYR A 27 10.12 42.28 37.92
CA TYR A 27 10.66 40.96 38.24
C TYR A 27 10.30 40.54 39.66
N ALA A 28 9.76 39.33 39.82
CA ALA A 28 9.32 38.80 41.10
C ALA A 28 10.39 37.89 41.74
N TYR A 29 10.60 38.06 43.05
CA TYR A 29 11.54 37.31 43.86
C TYR A 29 10.87 36.83 45.15
N LYS A 30 11.12 35.59 45.54
CA LYS A 30 10.77 35.09 46.88
C LYS A 30 11.75 35.67 47.89
N ILE A 31 11.23 36.31 48.92
CA ILE A 31 12.02 36.95 49.97
C ILE A 31 11.60 36.43 51.34
N THR A 32 12.57 36.39 52.26
CA THR A 32 12.36 36.13 53.68
C THR A 32 13.11 37.18 54.50
N SER A 33 12.83 37.28 55.80
CA SER A 33 13.53 38.19 56.71
C SER A 33 14.17 37.37 57.83
N LYS A 34 15.47 37.56 58.03
CA LYS A 34 16.24 36.96 59.13
C LYS A 34 16.76 38.07 60.03
N TRP A 35 16.68 37.90 61.35
CA TRP A 35 17.24 38.88 62.29
C TRP A 35 18.76 38.97 62.13
N ASP A 36 19.28 40.18 61.93
CA ASP A 36 20.71 40.49 61.90
C ASP A 36 21.09 41.15 63.24
N PRO A 37 21.74 40.40 64.16
CA PRO A 37 22.07 40.88 65.50
C PRO A 37 23.15 41.98 65.50
N GLU A 38 24.00 42.06 64.48
CA GLU A 38 25.02 43.12 64.37
C GLU A 38 24.38 44.47 64.00
N LYS A 39 23.35 44.44 63.14
CA LYS A 39 22.62 45.65 62.72
C LYS A 39 21.39 45.97 63.58
N GLY A 40 21.07 45.11 64.56
CA GLY A 40 19.91 45.25 65.43
C GLY A 40 18.56 45.30 64.71
N ARG A 41 18.45 44.70 63.52
CA ARG A 41 17.24 44.77 62.70
C ARG A 41 17.04 43.54 61.81
N PRO A 42 15.80 43.24 61.36
CA PRO A 42 15.56 42.20 60.36
C PRO A 42 16.22 42.55 59.03
N GLN A 43 17.05 41.65 58.50
CA GLN A 43 17.63 41.75 57.17
C GLN A 43 16.82 40.93 56.18
N LYS A 44 16.42 41.58 55.07
CA LYS A 44 15.77 40.91 53.93
C LYS A 44 16.78 40.04 53.19
N ILE A 45 16.41 38.78 52.96
CA ILE A 45 17.16 37.80 52.17
C ILE A 45 16.32 37.42 50.96
N THR A 46 16.90 37.52 49.77
CA THR A 46 16.29 37.03 48.53
C THR A 46 16.59 35.54 48.37
N GLU A 47 15.56 34.70 48.45
CA GLU A 47 15.70 33.24 48.35
C GLU A 47 15.80 32.77 46.89
N LYS A 48 14.84 33.19 46.05
CA LYS A 48 14.65 32.61 44.72
C LYS A 48 14.04 33.61 43.75
N TYR A 49 14.58 33.68 42.54
CA TYR A 49 13.93 34.38 41.43
C TYR A 49 12.70 33.59 40.95
N LEU A 50 11.53 34.23 40.95
CA LEU A 50 10.24 33.63 40.59
C LEU A 50 9.89 33.82 39.11
N GLY A 51 10.30 34.94 38.49
CA GLY A 51 10.01 35.21 37.08
C GLY A 51 9.78 36.69 36.74
N LYS A 52 9.50 36.96 35.45
CA LYS A 52 9.12 38.31 34.96
C LYS A 52 7.61 38.48 35.13
N VAL A 53 7.17 39.63 35.67
CA VAL A 53 5.74 39.95 35.80
C VAL A 53 5.28 40.54 34.47
N VAL A 54 4.34 39.87 33.81
CA VAL A 54 3.84 40.23 32.47
C VAL A 54 2.35 40.56 32.57
N LYS A 55 1.96 41.73 32.05
CA LYS A 55 0.57 42.20 32.06
C LYS A 55 -0.35 41.15 31.40
N GLY A 56 -1.41 40.75 32.11
CA GLY A 56 -2.36 39.71 31.66
C GLY A 56 -1.91 38.25 31.83
N LYS A 57 -0.61 37.98 32.01
CA LYS A 57 -0.07 36.61 32.21
C LYS A 57 0.41 36.32 33.63
N GLY A 58 0.62 37.35 34.45
CA GLY A 58 1.11 37.22 35.83
C GLY A 58 2.63 36.99 35.90
N ILE A 59 3.10 36.28 36.93
CA ILE A 59 4.53 35.97 37.10
C ILE A 59 4.90 34.80 36.17
N VAL A 60 5.69 35.06 35.14
CA VAL A 60 6.16 34.07 34.17
C VAL A 60 7.55 33.57 34.56
N PRO A 61 7.72 32.27 34.90
CA PRO A 61 9.01 31.71 35.30
C PRO A 61 10.09 31.84 34.22
N PRO A 62 11.39 31.74 34.60
CA PRO A 62 12.50 31.64 33.66
C PRO A 62 12.30 30.48 32.67
N LYS A 63 12.76 30.62 31.41
CA LYS A 63 12.55 29.60 30.35
C LYS A 63 12.95 28.18 30.79
N HIS A 64 14.02 28.02 31.56
CA HIS A 64 14.50 26.73 32.07
C HIS A 64 13.69 26.13 33.25
N LYS A 65 12.77 26.90 33.85
CA LYS A 65 11.86 26.44 34.93
C LYS A 65 10.40 26.36 34.47
N ARG A 66 10.12 26.61 33.19
CA ARG A 66 8.79 26.43 32.64
C ARG A 66 8.59 24.94 32.42
N GLU A 67 7.46 24.40 32.87
CA GLU A 67 7.00 23.10 32.42
C GLU A 67 6.74 23.21 30.92
N ARG A 68 7.44 22.38 30.14
CA ARG A 68 7.20 22.29 28.70
C ARG A 68 5.91 21.51 28.50
N LYS A 69 5.00 22.06 27.70
CA LYS A 69 3.75 21.39 27.38
C LYS A 69 3.95 20.60 26.08
N VAL A 70 3.85 19.27 26.17
CA VAL A 70 3.73 18.42 24.99
C VAL A 70 2.29 18.55 24.49
N GLU A 71 2.13 19.07 23.29
CA GLU A 71 0.82 19.34 22.68
C GLU A 71 0.36 18.19 21.79
N ALA A 72 1.30 17.57 21.05
CA ALA A 72 1.02 16.46 20.16
C ALA A 72 2.25 15.56 19.99
N VAL A 73 2.01 14.26 19.83
CA VAL A 73 3.00 13.25 19.44
C VAL A 73 2.40 12.49 18.27
N LEU A 74 3.00 12.58 17.09
CA LEU A 74 2.45 12.01 15.85
C LEU A 74 3.43 11.00 15.25
N GLU A 75 2.94 9.80 14.99
CA GLU A 75 3.66 8.81 14.19
C GLU A 75 3.80 9.30 12.74
N THR A 76 5.02 9.32 12.21
CA THR A 76 5.33 10.13 11.01
C THR A 76 5.98 9.38 9.85
N GLY A 77 7.00 8.57 10.10
CA GLY A 77 7.88 8.10 9.01
C GLY A 77 7.17 7.25 7.95
N ASN A 78 6.25 6.38 8.35
CA ASN A 78 5.48 5.54 7.43
C ASN A 78 4.48 6.35 6.61
N VAL A 79 3.81 7.34 7.20
CA VAL A 79 2.88 8.23 6.49
C VAL A 79 3.62 9.09 5.46
N GLN A 80 4.80 9.61 5.80
CA GLN A 80 5.61 10.39 4.85
C GLN A 80 6.09 9.55 3.66
N LEU A 81 6.47 8.29 3.90
CA LEU A 81 6.76 7.36 2.81
C LEU A 81 5.55 7.20 1.89
N ILE A 82 4.37 6.99 2.48
CA ILE A 82 3.13 6.80 1.72
C ILE A 82 2.74 8.06 0.93
N GLU A 83 2.85 9.24 1.54
CA GLU A 83 2.67 10.54 0.88
C GLU A 83 3.56 10.65 -0.36
N HIS A 84 4.85 10.32 -0.24
CA HIS A 84 5.79 10.36 -1.35
C HIS A 84 5.39 9.41 -2.50
N VAL A 85 5.01 8.17 -2.20
CA VAL A 85 4.64 7.22 -3.27
C VAL A 85 3.25 7.49 -3.88
N PHE A 86 2.41 8.28 -3.21
CA PHE A 86 1.11 8.69 -3.74
C PHE A 86 1.17 9.80 -4.77
N GLU A 87 2.30 10.49 -4.91
CA GLU A 87 2.42 11.69 -5.77
C GLU A 87 1.77 11.51 -7.16
N PRO A 88 2.01 10.43 -7.94
CA PRO A 88 1.37 10.31 -9.26
C PRO A 88 -0.14 10.01 -9.22
N LEU A 89 -0.62 9.34 -8.16
CA LEU A 89 -2.05 9.07 -7.98
C LEU A 89 -2.81 10.31 -7.48
N GLU A 90 -2.15 11.14 -6.68
CA GLU A 90 -2.73 12.32 -6.04
C GLU A 90 -3.22 13.34 -7.07
N GLU A 91 -2.48 13.56 -8.16
CA GLU A 91 -2.87 14.52 -9.21
C GLU A 91 -4.21 14.15 -9.86
N SER A 92 -4.38 12.88 -10.22
CA SER A 92 -5.66 12.45 -10.77
C SER A 92 -6.79 12.50 -9.73
N LEU A 93 -6.52 12.13 -8.48
CA LEU A 93 -7.54 12.17 -7.44
C LEU A 93 -7.98 13.62 -7.13
N LYS A 94 -7.06 14.59 -7.16
CA LYS A 94 -7.39 16.02 -7.02
C LYS A 94 -8.37 16.48 -8.10
N LYS A 95 -8.16 16.04 -9.34
CA LYS A 95 -9.03 16.39 -10.47
C LYS A 95 -10.41 15.74 -10.38
N GLU A 96 -10.46 14.47 -10.01
CA GLU A 96 -11.70 13.66 -10.08
C GLU A 96 -12.51 13.64 -8.77
N PHE A 97 -11.87 13.95 -7.64
CA PHE A 97 -12.44 13.91 -6.29
C PHE A 97 -11.99 15.14 -5.47
N LEU A 98 -12.19 16.34 -6.01
CA LEU A 98 -11.67 17.60 -5.45
C LEU A 98 -11.88 17.77 -3.94
N ASP A 99 -13.09 17.51 -3.44
CA ASP A 99 -13.42 17.67 -2.01
C ASP A 99 -13.12 16.42 -1.17
N SER A 100 -12.57 15.37 -1.77
CA SER A 100 -12.43 14.05 -1.14
C SER A 100 -11.07 13.38 -1.35
N PHE A 101 -10.19 13.89 -2.21
CA PHE A 101 -8.89 13.26 -2.51
C PHE A 101 -8.06 13.05 -1.24
N GLN A 102 -8.01 14.04 -0.35
CA GLN A 102 -7.32 13.92 0.94
C GLN A 102 -7.95 12.84 1.83
N THR A 103 -9.28 12.70 1.80
CA THR A 103 -9.97 11.65 2.56
C THR A 103 -9.67 10.26 1.99
N ILE A 104 -9.62 10.12 0.66
CA ILE A 104 -9.28 8.87 -0.03
C ILE A 104 -7.83 8.48 0.28
N LEU A 105 -6.87 9.38 0.07
CA LEU A 105 -5.45 9.14 0.32
C LEU A 105 -5.18 8.83 1.80
N SER A 106 -5.80 9.60 2.71
CA SER A 106 -5.69 9.33 4.14
C SER A 106 -6.27 7.98 4.51
N ALA A 107 -7.47 7.63 4.04
CA ALA A 107 -8.06 6.32 4.30
C ALA A 107 -7.20 5.18 3.74
N ALA A 108 -6.64 5.33 2.54
CA ALA A 108 -5.76 4.37 1.91
C ALA A 108 -4.45 4.19 2.69
N ALA A 109 -3.82 5.29 3.11
CA ALA A 109 -2.61 5.26 3.95
C ALA A 109 -2.86 4.54 5.27
N LEU A 110 -3.99 4.82 5.94
CA LEU A 110 -4.34 4.19 7.21
C LEU A 110 -4.73 2.71 7.07
N LYS A 111 -5.31 2.31 5.92
CA LYS A 111 -5.48 0.88 5.58
C LYS A 111 -4.14 0.19 5.42
N LEU A 112 -3.18 0.82 4.74
CA LEU A 112 -1.86 0.24 4.53
C LEU A 112 -1.00 0.18 5.81
N CYS A 113 -0.98 1.24 6.62
CA CYS A 113 -0.19 1.29 7.85
C CYS A 113 -0.73 0.39 8.97
N TYR A 114 -2.05 0.33 9.13
CA TYR A 114 -2.67 -0.20 10.36
C TYR A 114 -3.74 -1.27 10.12
N SER A 115 -4.01 -1.63 8.85
CA SER A 115 -5.19 -2.42 8.47
C SER A 115 -6.47 -1.84 9.10
N SER A 116 -6.52 -0.50 9.20
CA SER A 116 -7.47 0.20 10.06
C SER A 116 -8.93 -0.13 9.69
N PRO A 117 -9.78 -0.58 10.62
CA PRO A 117 -11.20 -0.70 10.35
C PRO A 117 -11.82 0.70 10.25
N LEU A 118 -12.88 0.86 9.45
CA LEU A 118 -13.52 2.16 9.19
C LEU A 118 -13.86 2.95 10.47
N LYS A 119 -14.27 2.24 11.53
CA LYS A 119 -14.60 2.84 12.83
C LYS A 119 -13.42 3.49 13.56
N ASN A 120 -12.18 3.11 13.25
CA ASN A 120 -10.97 3.59 13.90
C ASN A 120 -10.18 4.59 13.03
N MET A 121 -10.61 4.83 11.79
CA MET A 121 -9.90 5.71 10.83
C MET A 121 -9.65 7.09 11.40
N LYS A 122 -10.68 7.73 12.00
CA LYS A 122 -10.53 9.03 12.64
C LYS A 122 -9.43 9.04 13.71
N MET A 123 -9.39 8.02 14.56
CA MET A 123 -8.43 7.93 15.65
C MET A 123 -6.99 7.77 15.12
N HIS A 124 -6.78 6.86 14.16
CA HIS A 124 -5.44 6.70 13.56
C HIS A 124 -5.02 7.94 12.75
N HIS A 125 -5.96 8.63 12.12
CA HIS A 125 -5.69 9.90 11.45
C HIS A 125 -5.18 10.95 12.45
N GLU A 126 -5.94 11.20 13.52
CA GLU A 126 -5.64 12.24 14.53
C GLU A 126 -4.36 11.96 15.33
N THR A 127 -3.92 10.69 15.42
CA THR A 127 -2.72 10.28 16.17
C THR A 127 -1.49 10.04 15.29
N SER A 128 -1.60 10.22 13.97
CA SER A 128 -0.50 10.10 13.02
C SER A 128 -0.30 11.38 12.21
N TRP A 129 0.80 11.43 11.47
CA TRP A 129 1.13 12.51 10.55
C TRP A 129 0.11 12.66 9.41
N SER A 130 -0.78 11.67 9.25
CA SER A 130 -1.92 11.72 8.33
C SER A 130 -2.77 12.97 8.57
N HIS A 131 -2.94 13.39 9.83
CA HIS A 131 -3.66 14.62 10.20
C HIS A 131 -2.99 15.92 9.70
N ARG A 132 -1.68 15.91 9.50
CA ARG A 132 -0.95 17.08 9.00
C ARG A 132 -0.94 17.11 7.47
N VAL A 133 -0.64 15.97 6.84
CA VAL A 133 -0.57 15.84 5.38
C VAL A 133 -1.93 16.04 4.74
N TRP A 134 -2.92 15.28 5.21
CA TRP A 134 -4.28 15.33 4.69
C TRP A 134 -5.21 16.05 5.67
N SER A 135 -4.86 17.29 6.01
CA SER A 135 -5.56 18.09 7.04
C SER A 135 -7.06 18.31 6.79
N GLN A 136 -7.54 18.17 5.54
CA GLN A 136 -8.95 18.28 5.17
C GLN A 136 -9.68 16.92 5.13
N ALA A 137 -9.00 15.82 5.47
CA ALA A 137 -9.61 14.50 5.45
C ALA A 137 -10.71 14.36 6.50
N SER A 138 -11.88 13.85 6.08
CA SER A 138 -13.03 13.65 6.95
C SER A 138 -13.29 12.16 7.19
N LEU A 139 -12.72 11.63 8.28
CA LEU A 139 -12.67 10.18 8.55
C LEU A 139 -13.60 9.69 9.67
N SER A 140 -14.64 10.46 9.99
CA SER A 140 -15.67 9.99 10.93
C SER A 140 -16.43 8.79 10.35
N ARG A 141 -16.93 7.88 11.20
CA ARG A 141 -17.66 6.68 10.74
C ARG A 141 -18.82 7.03 9.80
N ASN A 142 -19.63 8.02 10.16
CA ASN A 142 -20.81 8.41 9.39
C ASN A 142 -20.39 9.02 8.05
N THR A 143 -19.40 9.92 8.08
CA THR A 143 -18.86 10.53 6.87
C THR A 143 -18.27 9.51 5.91
N LEU A 144 -17.46 8.56 6.41
CA LEU A 144 -16.91 7.49 5.59
C LEU A 144 -18.00 6.62 4.97
N THR A 145 -19.05 6.30 5.74
CA THR A 145 -20.16 5.48 5.25
C THR A 145 -20.90 6.15 4.09
N GLU A 146 -21.08 7.47 4.13
CA GLU A 146 -21.66 8.24 3.03
C GLU A 146 -20.69 8.39 1.85
N LYS A 147 -19.43 8.72 2.15
CA LYS A 147 -18.37 8.94 1.17
C LYS A 147 -18.05 7.70 0.36
N LEU A 148 -18.01 6.51 0.97
CA LEU A 148 -17.81 5.26 0.23
C LEU A 148 -18.90 5.05 -0.83
N ARG A 149 -20.17 5.35 -0.51
CA ARG A 149 -21.25 5.28 -1.50
C ARG A 149 -21.13 6.36 -2.58
N GLU A 150 -20.78 7.58 -2.18
CA GLU A 150 -20.53 8.68 -3.13
C GLU A 150 -19.43 8.31 -4.12
N TRP A 151 -18.28 7.85 -3.63
CA TRP A 151 -17.16 7.44 -4.45
C TRP A 151 -17.51 6.23 -5.31
N GLY A 152 -18.31 5.29 -4.80
CA GLY A 152 -18.82 4.13 -5.54
C GLY A 152 -19.86 4.47 -6.62
N ARG A 153 -20.64 5.52 -6.45
CA ARG A 153 -21.52 6.05 -7.50
C ARG A 153 -20.77 6.80 -8.59
N ASN A 154 -19.66 7.46 -8.25
CA ASN A 154 -18.85 8.21 -9.20
C ASN A 154 -17.98 7.29 -10.09
N HIS A 155 -18.62 6.48 -10.93
CA HIS A 155 -17.93 5.55 -11.83
C HIS A 155 -16.98 6.29 -12.78
N GLY A 156 -17.41 7.41 -13.36
CA GLY A 156 -16.59 8.20 -14.28
C GLY A 156 -15.32 8.75 -13.63
N GLY A 157 -15.38 9.24 -12.39
CA GLY A 157 -14.22 9.70 -11.64
C GLY A 157 -13.23 8.57 -11.35
N ARG A 158 -13.72 7.42 -10.87
CA ARG A 158 -12.87 6.23 -10.65
C ARG A 158 -12.20 5.78 -11.94
N LEU A 159 -12.96 5.71 -13.03
CA LEU A 159 -12.48 5.30 -14.34
C LEU A 159 -11.37 6.21 -14.85
N ARG A 160 -11.54 7.53 -14.75
CA ARG A 160 -10.50 8.50 -15.15
C ARG A 160 -9.26 8.42 -14.26
N THR A 161 -9.43 8.13 -12.96
CA THR A 161 -8.30 7.84 -12.07
C THR A 161 -7.52 6.60 -12.50
N TYR A 162 -8.19 5.49 -12.79
CA TYR A 162 -7.50 4.28 -13.26
C TYR A 162 -6.78 4.51 -14.59
N ARG A 163 -7.44 5.18 -15.55
CA ARG A 163 -6.86 5.51 -16.85
C ARG A 163 -5.62 6.39 -16.77
N SER A 164 -5.47 7.20 -15.71
CA SER A 164 -4.27 8.03 -15.53
C SER A 164 -3.00 7.23 -15.18
N LEU A 165 -3.15 5.94 -14.88
CA LEU A 165 -2.05 5.02 -14.53
C LEU A 165 -1.70 4.07 -15.69
N LEU A 166 -2.24 4.36 -16.88
CA LEU A 166 -2.11 3.54 -18.08
C LEU A 166 -1.73 4.44 -19.24
N ASP A 167 -0.71 4.03 -19.99
CA ASP A 167 -0.27 4.68 -21.22
C ASP A 167 -0.34 3.69 -22.40
N GLY A 168 -0.37 4.23 -23.62
CA GLY A 168 -0.32 3.41 -24.84
C GLY A 168 1.04 2.71 -24.96
N GLY A 169 1.04 1.39 -25.07
CA GLY A 169 2.26 0.57 -25.16
C GLY A 169 2.72 -0.08 -23.85
N ASP A 170 1.96 0.07 -22.75
CA ASP A 170 2.24 -0.66 -21.51
C ASP A 170 2.04 -2.18 -21.67
N ASP A 171 2.93 -2.95 -21.05
CA ASP A 171 2.73 -4.39 -20.85
C ASP A 171 1.82 -4.61 -19.65
N ILE A 172 0.73 -5.36 -19.83
CA ILE A 172 -0.26 -5.55 -18.76
C ILE A 172 -0.52 -7.02 -18.45
N ALA A 173 -0.53 -7.31 -17.16
CA ALA A 173 -1.07 -8.56 -16.64
C ALA A 173 -2.53 -8.36 -16.25
N ILE A 174 -3.37 -9.35 -16.55
CA ILE A 174 -4.74 -9.40 -16.07
C ILE A 174 -4.95 -10.71 -15.35
N ASP A 175 -5.51 -10.62 -14.15
CA ASP A 175 -5.85 -11.80 -13.37
C ASP A 175 -7.12 -11.55 -12.54
N LEU A 176 -7.77 -12.66 -12.18
CA LEU A 176 -9.03 -12.67 -11.43
C LEU A 176 -8.79 -13.25 -10.03
N SER A 177 -9.37 -12.61 -9.04
CA SER A 177 -9.48 -13.13 -7.68
C SER A 177 -10.92 -13.03 -7.19
N GLN A 178 -11.21 -13.53 -5.99
CA GLN A 178 -12.56 -13.48 -5.42
C GLN A 178 -12.55 -12.90 -4.00
N VAL A 179 -13.64 -12.22 -3.66
CA VAL A 179 -13.94 -11.79 -2.29
C VAL A 179 -15.28 -12.37 -1.89
N PHE A 180 -15.32 -13.04 -0.74
CA PHE A 180 -16.55 -13.60 -0.19
C PHE A 180 -17.32 -12.55 0.59
N SER A 181 -18.64 -12.60 0.50
CA SER A 181 -19.53 -11.78 1.33
C SER A 181 -20.86 -12.46 1.50
N GLU A 182 -21.41 -12.35 2.70
CA GLU A 182 -22.76 -12.86 3.06
C GLU A 182 -23.80 -11.73 3.05
N SER A 183 -23.50 -10.60 2.41
CA SER A 183 -24.48 -9.50 2.34
C SER A 183 -25.68 -9.92 1.51
N GLU A 184 -26.88 -9.75 2.06
CA GLU A 184 -28.13 -10.01 1.32
C GLU A 184 -28.57 -8.84 0.42
N ASN A 185 -27.86 -7.71 0.49
CA ASN A 185 -28.23 -6.46 -0.17
C ASN A 185 -27.29 -6.10 -1.34
N ILE A 186 -26.33 -6.99 -1.67
CA ILE A 186 -25.48 -6.88 -2.85
C ILE A 186 -25.96 -7.93 -3.85
N ASP A 187 -26.67 -7.49 -4.88
CA ASP A 187 -27.27 -8.32 -5.94
C ASP A 187 -26.24 -9.01 -6.85
N TRP A 188 -24.99 -8.56 -6.85
CA TRP A 188 -23.87 -9.17 -7.59
C TRP A 188 -23.25 -10.40 -6.91
N LEU A 189 -23.65 -10.69 -5.67
CA LEU A 189 -23.12 -11.84 -4.94
C LEU A 189 -23.73 -13.14 -5.46
N GLU A 190 -22.92 -13.89 -6.19
CA GLU A 190 -23.33 -15.16 -6.79
C GLU A 190 -22.34 -16.25 -6.37
N ALA A 191 -22.82 -17.50 -6.31
CA ALA A 191 -21.92 -18.62 -6.14
C ALA A 191 -21.15 -18.86 -7.44
N GLY A 192 -19.82 -18.96 -7.32
CA GLY A 192 -18.94 -19.23 -8.45
C GLY A 192 -17.84 -20.21 -8.05
N HIS A 193 -17.06 -20.65 -9.03
CA HIS A 193 -15.87 -21.44 -8.73
C HIS A 193 -14.90 -20.59 -7.90
N ASN A 194 -14.24 -21.19 -6.92
CA ASN A 194 -13.34 -20.49 -6.00
C ASN A 194 -12.30 -21.43 -5.41
N VAL A 195 -11.29 -20.84 -4.79
CA VAL A 195 -10.13 -21.56 -4.20
C VAL A 195 -10.54 -22.56 -3.11
N LEU A 196 -11.65 -22.31 -2.40
CA LEU A 196 -12.16 -23.20 -1.36
C LEU A 196 -12.97 -24.38 -1.94
N LYS A 197 -13.37 -24.29 -3.21
CA LYS A 197 -14.28 -25.23 -3.88
C LYS A 197 -15.63 -25.38 -3.14
N GLU A 198 -16.04 -24.33 -2.44
CA GLU A 198 -17.29 -24.28 -1.68
C GLU A 198 -18.37 -23.50 -2.44
N HIS A 199 -19.64 -23.82 -2.21
CA HIS A 199 -20.75 -23.08 -2.80
C HIS A 199 -21.06 -21.82 -1.98
N ARG A 200 -20.17 -20.83 -2.09
CA ARG A 200 -20.22 -19.59 -1.29
C ARG A 200 -20.45 -18.37 -2.19
N LYS A 201 -21.27 -17.43 -1.71
CA LYS A 201 -21.52 -16.14 -2.35
C LYS A 201 -20.22 -15.32 -2.44
N GLN A 202 -19.91 -14.82 -3.64
CA GLN A 202 -18.68 -14.08 -3.88
C GLN A 202 -18.86 -12.96 -4.92
N LEU A 203 -17.93 -12.00 -4.88
CA LEU A 203 -17.65 -11.07 -5.96
C LEU A 203 -16.33 -11.47 -6.61
N GLN A 204 -16.25 -11.26 -7.91
CA GLN A 204 -15.01 -11.43 -8.66
C GLN A 204 -14.29 -10.08 -8.75
N LEU A 205 -12.99 -10.09 -8.49
CA LEU A 205 -12.07 -8.96 -8.64
C LEU A 205 -11.25 -9.16 -9.90
N LEU A 206 -11.38 -8.26 -10.85
CA LEU A 206 -10.50 -8.16 -12.00
C LEU A 206 -9.50 -7.04 -11.75
N LEU A 207 -8.22 -7.39 -11.75
CA LEU A 207 -7.13 -6.44 -11.63
C LEU A 207 -6.36 -6.40 -12.95
N ILE A 208 -6.16 -5.20 -13.49
CA ILE A 208 -5.15 -4.94 -14.52
C ILE A 208 -3.95 -4.36 -13.80
N TYR A 209 -2.80 -5.00 -13.99
CA TYR A 209 -1.53 -4.62 -13.40
C TYR A 209 -0.59 -4.16 -14.52
N ASN A 210 -0.05 -2.95 -14.36
CA ASN A 210 0.92 -2.38 -15.28
C ASN A 210 2.31 -2.98 -14.93
N LEU A 211 2.82 -3.86 -15.79
CA LEU A 211 4.09 -4.54 -15.60
C LEU A 211 5.28 -3.61 -15.84
N SER A 212 5.11 -2.60 -16.71
CA SER A 212 6.13 -1.60 -17.00
C SER A 212 6.36 -0.65 -15.81
N GLN A 213 5.28 -0.24 -15.14
CA GLN A 213 5.33 0.65 -13.97
C GLN A 213 5.33 -0.09 -12.62
N HIS A 214 5.16 -1.41 -12.61
CA HIS A 214 5.06 -2.26 -11.42
C HIS A 214 3.98 -1.79 -10.41
N VAL A 215 2.78 -1.47 -10.91
CA VAL A 215 1.65 -0.97 -10.09
C VAL A 215 0.29 -1.50 -10.57
N PRO A 216 -0.70 -1.63 -9.66
CA PRO A 216 -2.08 -1.84 -10.08
C PRO A 216 -2.58 -0.61 -10.82
N ALA A 217 -3.26 -0.81 -11.93
CA ALA A 217 -3.68 0.28 -12.80
C ALA A 217 -5.20 0.39 -12.92
N PHE A 218 -5.93 -0.75 -12.87
CA PHE A 218 -7.38 -0.76 -12.95
C PHE A 218 -7.97 -1.91 -12.13
N LEU A 219 -9.02 -1.62 -11.34
CA LEU A 219 -9.74 -2.62 -10.54
C LEU A 219 -11.23 -2.58 -10.85
N LYS A 220 -11.78 -3.73 -11.24
CA LYS A 220 -13.20 -3.91 -11.55
C LYS A 220 -13.81 -5.03 -10.71
N LEU A 221 -15.00 -4.75 -10.19
CA LEU A 221 -15.85 -5.74 -9.53
C LEU A 221 -16.78 -6.35 -10.57
N LEU A 222 -16.89 -7.67 -10.55
CA LEU A 222 -17.76 -8.47 -11.41
C LEU A 222 -18.66 -9.37 -10.53
N PRO A 223 -19.88 -9.69 -11.00
CA PRO A 223 -20.70 -10.75 -10.41
C PRO A 223 -19.94 -12.06 -10.18
N GLY A 224 -20.31 -12.78 -9.11
CA GLY A 224 -19.57 -13.95 -8.63
C GLY A 224 -19.44 -15.12 -9.62
N SER A 225 -20.39 -15.26 -10.55
CA SER A 225 -20.39 -16.32 -11.56
C SER A 225 -19.51 -16.02 -12.78
N ILE A 226 -19.09 -14.77 -12.96
CA ILE A 226 -18.43 -14.31 -14.18
C ILE A 226 -16.94 -14.67 -14.19
N ARG A 227 -16.53 -15.33 -15.28
CA ARG A 227 -15.15 -15.78 -15.56
C ARG A 227 -14.81 -15.77 -17.05
N ASP A 228 -15.66 -15.17 -17.88
CA ASP A 228 -15.57 -15.23 -19.33
C ASP A 228 -14.66 -14.14 -19.91
N VAL A 229 -14.16 -14.38 -21.13
CA VAL A 229 -13.28 -13.43 -21.84
C VAL A 229 -13.97 -12.11 -22.17
N SER A 230 -15.28 -12.13 -22.43
CA SER A 230 -16.06 -10.92 -22.66
C SER A 230 -15.93 -9.90 -21.50
N SER A 231 -15.80 -10.36 -20.26
CA SER A 231 -15.62 -9.49 -19.09
C SER A 231 -14.23 -8.88 -19.02
N LEU A 232 -13.20 -9.62 -19.45
CA LEU A 232 -11.83 -9.12 -19.59
C LEU A 232 -11.77 -8.06 -20.68
N GLU A 233 -12.37 -8.34 -21.84
CA GLU A 233 -12.44 -7.41 -22.96
C GLU A 233 -13.13 -6.09 -22.56
N ASN A 234 -14.28 -6.18 -21.87
CA ASN A 234 -14.97 -5.01 -21.37
C ASN A 234 -14.09 -4.22 -20.38
N ALA A 235 -13.28 -4.89 -19.56
CA ALA A 235 -12.33 -4.22 -18.67
C ALA A 235 -11.20 -3.52 -19.44
N VAL A 236 -10.63 -4.15 -20.47
CA VAL A 236 -9.61 -3.54 -21.33
C VAL A 236 -10.16 -2.30 -22.05
N ARG A 237 -11.37 -2.38 -22.61
CA ARG A 237 -12.05 -1.24 -23.26
C ARG A 237 -12.38 -0.13 -22.27
N GLU A 238 -12.90 -0.48 -21.08
CA GLU A 238 -13.15 0.50 -20.02
C GLU A 238 -11.86 1.16 -19.55
N ALA A 239 -10.76 0.41 -19.43
CA ALA A 239 -9.44 0.94 -19.14
C ALA A 239 -8.87 1.83 -20.26
N GLY A 240 -9.53 1.91 -21.42
CA GLY A 240 -9.12 2.78 -22.53
C GLY A 240 -7.82 2.33 -23.21
N LEU A 241 -7.54 1.04 -23.12
CA LEU A 241 -6.31 0.45 -23.64
C LEU A 241 -6.50 0.02 -25.09
N GLU A 242 -5.59 0.48 -25.94
CA GLU A 242 -5.49 0.16 -27.37
C GLU A 242 -4.07 -0.37 -27.63
N ASP A 243 -3.94 -1.43 -28.43
CA ASP A 243 -2.64 -2.05 -28.78
C ASP A 243 -1.78 -2.47 -27.55
N VAL A 244 -2.39 -3.23 -26.64
CA VAL A 244 -1.71 -3.75 -25.44
C VAL A 244 -1.43 -5.25 -25.53
N LEU A 245 -0.42 -5.69 -24.79
CA LEU A 245 -0.09 -7.09 -24.60
C LEU A 245 -0.72 -7.64 -23.32
N LEU A 246 -1.61 -8.61 -23.48
CA LEU A 246 -2.32 -9.26 -22.37
C LEU A 246 -1.58 -10.52 -21.92
N VAL A 247 -1.12 -10.54 -20.67
CA VAL A 247 -0.46 -11.71 -20.08
C VAL A 247 -1.43 -12.52 -19.22
N PHE A 248 -1.74 -13.76 -19.63
CA PHE A 248 -2.75 -14.61 -18.99
C PHE A 248 -2.18 -15.87 -18.34
N ASP A 249 -2.79 -16.31 -17.23
CA ASP A 249 -2.54 -17.65 -16.68
C ASP A 249 -3.33 -18.76 -17.38
N LYS A 250 -2.93 -20.02 -17.14
CA LYS A 250 -3.56 -21.25 -17.66
C LYS A 250 -5.05 -21.35 -17.31
N GLY A 251 -5.52 -20.63 -16.29
CA GLY A 251 -6.92 -20.57 -15.89
C GLY A 251 -7.84 -19.94 -16.93
N PHE A 252 -7.31 -19.05 -17.77
CA PHE A 252 -8.04 -18.37 -18.85
C PHE A 252 -8.08 -19.16 -20.16
N TRP A 253 -7.35 -20.28 -20.22
CA TRP A 253 -7.24 -21.10 -21.42
C TRP A 253 -8.49 -21.96 -21.66
N SER A 254 -9.38 -21.50 -22.56
CA SER A 254 -10.36 -22.30 -23.31
C SER A 254 -10.21 -21.98 -24.81
N GLY A 255 -10.64 -22.88 -25.70
CA GLY A 255 -10.56 -22.63 -27.16
C GLY A 255 -11.39 -21.40 -27.55
N ASP A 256 -12.62 -21.34 -27.04
CA ASP A 256 -13.58 -20.25 -27.30
C ASP A 256 -13.06 -18.87 -26.83
N ASN A 257 -12.27 -18.85 -25.75
CA ASN A 257 -11.68 -17.64 -25.18
C ASN A 257 -10.63 -16.99 -26.10
N LEU A 258 -9.86 -17.78 -26.87
CA LEU A 258 -8.84 -17.27 -27.79
C LEU A 258 -9.45 -16.79 -29.10
N ASP A 259 -10.47 -17.49 -29.60
CA ASP A 259 -11.21 -17.06 -30.80
C ASP A 259 -11.79 -15.64 -30.62
N GLU A 260 -12.28 -15.33 -29.42
CA GLU A 260 -12.81 -14.00 -29.08
C GLU A 260 -11.72 -12.92 -29.00
N LEU A 261 -10.49 -13.29 -28.58
CA LEU A 261 -9.33 -12.40 -28.54
C LEU A 261 -8.74 -12.15 -29.93
N GLU A 262 -8.67 -13.17 -30.79
CA GLU A 262 -8.09 -13.12 -32.14
C GLU A 262 -8.96 -12.36 -33.14
N GLY A 263 -10.27 -12.23 -32.89
CA GLY A 263 -11.14 -11.36 -33.69
C GLY A 263 -10.83 -9.87 -33.57
N ARG A 264 -9.76 -9.48 -32.87
CA ARG A 264 -9.43 -8.10 -32.46
C ARG A 264 -7.92 -7.86 -32.50
N ASP A 265 -7.52 -6.60 -32.66
CA ASP A 265 -6.11 -6.17 -32.67
C ASP A 265 -5.49 -6.11 -31.24
N LEU A 266 -5.56 -7.20 -30.47
CA LEU A 266 -4.93 -7.29 -29.14
C LEU A 266 -3.75 -8.28 -29.18
N GLY A 267 -2.63 -7.88 -28.57
CA GLY A 267 -1.52 -8.80 -28.31
C GLY A 267 -1.83 -9.69 -27.11
N TYR A 268 -1.39 -10.94 -27.14
CA TYR A 268 -1.50 -11.82 -25.97
C TYR A 268 -0.27 -12.70 -25.76
N LEU A 269 -0.04 -13.07 -24.50
CA LEU A 269 0.94 -14.06 -24.06
C LEU A 269 0.27 -14.95 -23.02
N ALA A 270 -0.17 -16.13 -23.46
CA ALA A 270 -1.01 -17.02 -22.66
C ALA A 270 -0.31 -18.34 -22.36
N ALA A 271 -0.33 -18.77 -21.10
CA ALA A 271 0.15 -20.10 -20.77
C ALA A 271 -0.85 -21.18 -21.16
N ILE A 272 -0.33 -22.18 -21.86
CA ILE A 272 -1.10 -23.31 -22.37
C ILE A 272 -1.08 -24.45 -21.36
N ARG A 273 -2.20 -25.17 -21.25
CA ARG A 273 -2.23 -26.42 -20.48
C ARG A 273 -1.31 -27.46 -21.14
N ARG A 274 -0.49 -28.15 -20.35
CA ARG A 274 0.51 -29.13 -20.82
C ARG A 274 -0.06 -30.32 -21.60
N ASN A 275 -1.38 -30.53 -21.53
CA ASN A 275 -2.10 -31.59 -22.27
C ASN A 275 -2.87 -31.04 -23.49
N ALA A 276 -2.69 -29.78 -23.86
CA ALA A 276 -3.34 -29.20 -25.04
C ALA A 276 -2.86 -29.91 -26.31
N LYS A 277 -3.79 -30.22 -27.21
CA LYS A 277 -3.54 -30.99 -28.43
C LYS A 277 -2.56 -30.32 -29.39
N MET A 278 -2.44 -29.00 -29.33
CA MET A 278 -1.49 -28.20 -30.14
C MET A 278 -0.04 -28.26 -29.66
N LEU A 279 0.20 -28.84 -28.47
CA LEU A 279 1.56 -29.01 -27.96
C LEU A 279 2.17 -30.29 -28.51
N GLU A 280 3.30 -30.14 -29.19
CA GLU A 280 4.11 -31.28 -29.59
C GLU A 280 4.81 -31.86 -28.35
N THR A 281 4.64 -33.15 -28.12
CA THR A 281 5.36 -33.84 -27.04
C THR A 281 6.68 -34.33 -27.61
N GLU A 282 7.76 -33.64 -27.27
CA GLU A 282 9.11 -33.92 -27.76
C GLU A 282 10.02 -34.38 -26.61
N PRO A 283 11.01 -35.25 -26.89
CA PRO A 283 11.98 -35.67 -25.88
C PRO A 283 12.86 -34.49 -25.45
N GLU A 284 13.49 -34.60 -24.27
CA GLU A 284 14.36 -33.56 -23.71
C GLU A 284 15.47 -33.09 -24.67
N LYS A 285 15.99 -33.98 -25.52
CA LYS A 285 17.00 -33.66 -26.53
C LYS A 285 16.54 -32.65 -27.60
N ALA A 286 15.23 -32.41 -27.72
CA ALA A 286 14.67 -31.45 -28.69
C ALA A 286 14.73 -29.99 -28.20
N TYR A 287 15.16 -29.76 -26.96
CA TYR A 287 15.40 -28.42 -26.43
C TYR A 287 16.90 -28.13 -26.56
N GLU A 288 17.28 -27.45 -27.64
CA GLU A 288 18.69 -27.20 -27.97
C GLU A 288 19.18 -25.84 -27.46
N ASP A 289 18.28 -24.87 -27.37
CA ASP A 289 18.58 -23.53 -26.90
C ASP A 289 18.30 -23.36 -25.40
N TYR A 290 18.97 -22.39 -24.78
CA TYR A 290 18.82 -22.11 -23.36
C TYR A 290 19.19 -20.67 -23.00
N PHE A 291 18.68 -20.21 -21.86
CA PHE A 291 19.08 -18.95 -21.22
C PHE A 291 19.14 -19.11 -19.70
N SER A 292 19.83 -18.19 -19.02
CA SER A 292 19.92 -18.19 -17.56
C SER A 292 18.78 -17.38 -16.92
N TRP A 293 18.10 -17.95 -15.94
CA TRP A 293 17.07 -17.30 -15.14
C TRP A 293 17.23 -17.67 -13.67
N ARG A 294 17.38 -16.67 -12.78
CA ARG A 294 17.52 -16.88 -11.32
C ARG A 294 18.50 -18.00 -10.93
N SER A 295 19.69 -17.98 -11.53
CA SER A 295 20.78 -18.95 -11.29
C SER A 295 20.52 -20.39 -11.75
N ARG A 296 19.51 -20.62 -12.59
CA ARG A 296 19.28 -21.90 -13.29
C ARG A 296 19.14 -21.69 -14.80
N PHE A 297 19.31 -22.77 -15.57
CA PHE A 297 19.16 -22.74 -17.02
C PHE A 297 17.77 -23.21 -17.44
N ILE A 298 17.11 -22.38 -18.23
CA ILE A 298 15.82 -22.70 -18.86
C ILE A 298 16.10 -23.08 -20.30
N TRP A 299 15.77 -24.32 -20.64
CA TRP A 299 15.90 -24.84 -22.00
C TRP A 299 14.64 -24.54 -22.76
N TYR A 300 14.72 -24.26 -24.06
CA TYR A 300 13.54 -23.93 -24.84
C TYR A 300 13.61 -24.44 -26.28
N ARG A 301 12.43 -24.45 -26.91
CA ARG A 301 12.21 -24.54 -28.35
C ARG A 301 11.03 -23.66 -28.71
N SER A 302 11.01 -23.15 -29.94
CA SER A 302 9.88 -22.36 -30.45
C SER A 302 9.45 -22.88 -31.81
N TYR A 303 8.14 -22.82 -32.07
CA TYR A 303 7.57 -23.29 -33.33
C TYR A 303 6.25 -22.58 -33.63
N SER A 304 5.97 -22.38 -34.91
CA SER A 304 4.73 -21.76 -35.36
C SER A 304 3.56 -22.74 -35.29
N VAL A 305 2.42 -22.23 -34.87
CA VAL A 305 1.12 -22.90 -34.93
C VAL A 305 0.14 -22.00 -35.69
N GLU A 306 -1.05 -22.50 -35.99
CA GLU A 306 -2.10 -21.74 -36.70
C GLU A 306 -2.36 -20.34 -36.09
N ARG A 307 -2.25 -20.24 -34.76
CA ARG A 307 -2.59 -19.07 -33.95
C ARG A 307 -1.42 -18.16 -33.57
N GLY A 308 -0.22 -18.43 -34.10
CA GLY A 308 0.99 -17.66 -33.78
C GLY A 308 2.17 -18.55 -33.43
N VAL A 309 2.88 -18.22 -32.35
CA VAL A 309 4.11 -18.91 -31.95
C VAL A 309 3.95 -19.53 -30.57
N VAL A 310 4.35 -20.79 -30.44
CA VAL A 310 4.48 -21.46 -29.15
C VAL A 310 5.95 -21.42 -28.73
N HIS A 311 6.21 -20.80 -27.58
CA HIS A 311 7.49 -20.93 -26.87
C HIS A 311 7.34 -22.02 -25.80
N HIS A 312 8.09 -23.11 -25.95
CA HIS A 312 8.02 -24.27 -25.06
C HIS A 312 9.32 -24.41 -24.28
N PHE A 313 9.21 -24.34 -22.97
CA PHE A 313 10.31 -24.31 -22.01
C PHE A 313 10.38 -25.59 -21.21
N LEU A 314 11.59 -25.99 -20.86
CA LEU A 314 11.91 -27.07 -19.95
C LEU A 314 12.85 -26.57 -18.85
N ASP A 315 12.38 -26.68 -17.62
CA ASP A 315 13.13 -26.39 -16.41
C ASP A 315 13.46 -27.71 -15.70
N LYS A 316 14.73 -28.13 -15.79
CA LYS A 316 15.17 -29.44 -15.29
C LYS A 316 15.16 -29.53 -13.77
N GLU A 317 15.38 -28.41 -13.08
CA GLU A 317 15.27 -28.34 -11.62
C GLU A 317 13.81 -28.48 -11.20
N LEU A 318 12.91 -27.70 -11.83
CA LEU A 318 11.47 -27.81 -11.58
C LEU A 318 10.93 -29.21 -11.91
N ARG A 319 11.44 -29.86 -12.97
CA ARG A 319 11.09 -31.24 -13.31
C ARG A 319 11.40 -32.20 -12.16
N ALA A 320 12.60 -32.11 -11.60
CA ALA A 320 13.00 -32.97 -10.48
C ALA A 320 12.17 -32.70 -9.22
N GLU A 321 11.87 -31.43 -8.92
CA GLU A 321 11.00 -31.04 -7.80
C GLU A 321 9.56 -31.58 -7.98
N GLU A 322 8.98 -31.44 -9.17
CA GLU A 322 7.64 -31.94 -9.49
C GLU A 322 7.61 -33.48 -9.42
N GLU A 323 8.63 -34.17 -9.92
CA GLU A 323 8.74 -35.62 -9.88
C GLU A 323 8.82 -36.15 -8.44
N ASN A 324 9.69 -35.56 -7.61
CA ASN A 324 9.79 -35.91 -6.19
C ASN A 324 8.46 -35.67 -5.44
N SER A 325 7.81 -34.54 -5.72
CA SER A 325 6.50 -34.22 -5.13
C SER A 325 5.43 -35.23 -5.55
N PHE A 326 5.48 -35.70 -6.80
CA PHE A 326 4.55 -36.71 -7.31
C PHE A 326 4.79 -38.08 -6.67
N LEU A 327 6.06 -38.51 -6.57
CA LEU A 327 6.45 -39.75 -5.90
C LEU A 327 6.00 -39.75 -4.43
N GLN A 328 6.19 -38.64 -3.72
CA GLN A 328 5.68 -38.52 -2.34
C GLN A 328 4.16 -38.69 -2.27
N ARG A 329 3.40 -38.17 -3.25
CA ARG A 329 1.94 -38.35 -3.29
C ARG A 329 1.53 -39.80 -3.59
N ILE A 330 2.33 -40.55 -4.34
CA ILE A 330 2.13 -42.00 -4.55
C ILE A 330 2.37 -42.74 -3.24
N GLU A 331 3.47 -42.46 -2.54
CA GLU A 331 3.77 -43.05 -1.22
C GLU A 331 2.68 -42.74 -0.19
N ASP A 332 2.11 -41.53 -0.24
CA ASP A 332 0.99 -41.10 0.59
C ASP A 332 -0.37 -41.74 0.18
N GLY A 333 -0.42 -42.53 -0.90
CA GLY A 333 -1.65 -43.14 -1.43
C GLY A 333 -2.65 -42.14 -2.05
N LYS A 334 -2.17 -40.97 -2.49
CA LYS A 334 -2.99 -39.88 -3.07
C LYS A 334 -3.03 -39.89 -4.61
N GLU A 335 -2.18 -40.67 -5.26
CA GLU A 335 -2.04 -40.81 -6.71
C GLU A 335 -1.56 -42.22 -7.06
N GLU A 336 -1.91 -42.72 -8.25
CA GLU A 336 -1.47 -44.03 -8.75
C GLU A 336 -0.16 -43.94 -9.56
N PRO A 337 0.75 -44.93 -9.46
CA PRO A 337 2.02 -44.95 -10.20
C PRO A 337 1.88 -44.75 -11.72
N GLU A 338 0.87 -45.33 -12.37
CA GLU A 338 0.65 -45.19 -13.82
C GLU A 338 0.38 -43.73 -14.23
N THR A 339 -0.06 -42.89 -13.28
CA THR A 339 -0.30 -41.47 -13.53
C THR A 339 1.00 -40.70 -13.69
N LEU A 340 2.07 -41.10 -12.99
CA LEU A 340 3.40 -40.52 -13.16
C LEU A 340 3.92 -40.83 -14.56
N GLU A 341 3.83 -42.09 -15.00
CA GLU A 341 4.31 -42.52 -16.32
C GLU A 341 3.67 -41.70 -17.46
N LYS A 342 2.36 -41.45 -17.37
CA LYS A 342 1.62 -40.63 -18.35
C LYS A 342 1.98 -39.14 -18.33
N LYS A 343 2.54 -38.63 -17.23
CA LYS A 343 2.84 -37.20 -17.03
C LYS A 343 4.33 -36.88 -17.08
N ARG A 344 5.20 -37.89 -17.01
CA ARG A 344 6.65 -37.74 -16.79
C ARG A 344 7.32 -36.84 -17.83
N ASP A 345 6.92 -36.96 -19.09
CA ASP A 345 7.48 -36.18 -20.20
C ASP A 345 6.99 -34.72 -20.24
N ARG A 346 6.04 -34.37 -19.37
CA ARG A 346 5.48 -33.02 -19.23
C ARG A 346 5.88 -32.35 -17.91
N LEU A 347 6.67 -33.02 -17.07
CA LEU A 347 7.14 -32.42 -15.82
C LEU A 347 8.19 -31.35 -16.12
N GLY A 348 8.13 -30.25 -15.37
CA GLY A 348 9.02 -29.09 -15.53
C GLY A 348 8.80 -28.26 -16.81
N THR A 349 7.75 -28.55 -17.60
CA THR A 349 7.50 -27.78 -18.84
C THR A 349 6.59 -26.57 -18.63
N LEU A 350 6.78 -25.55 -19.45
CA LEU A 350 5.90 -24.40 -19.60
C LEU A 350 5.73 -24.11 -21.09
N ALA A 351 4.50 -23.94 -21.56
CA ALA A 351 4.22 -23.54 -22.93
C ALA A 351 3.50 -22.19 -22.93
N LEU A 352 4.00 -21.25 -23.72
CA LEU A 352 3.40 -19.92 -23.91
C LEU A 352 2.99 -19.77 -25.37
N LEU A 353 1.73 -19.40 -25.63
CA LEU A 353 1.25 -18.99 -26.95
C LEU A 353 1.25 -17.47 -27.03
N THR A 354 1.71 -16.94 -28.15
CA THR A 354 1.60 -15.53 -28.46
C THR A 354 1.31 -15.28 -29.93
N ASN A 355 0.57 -14.21 -30.21
CA ASN A 355 0.35 -13.66 -31.56
C ASN A 355 1.26 -12.46 -31.86
N ARG A 356 2.23 -12.16 -30.99
CA ARG A 356 3.24 -11.12 -31.15
C ARG A 356 4.60 -11.76 -31.42
N ASP A 357 5.51 -10.97 -31.97
CA ASP A 357 6.88 -11.40 -32.20
C ASP A 357 7.69 -11.17 -30.92
N PHE A 358 8.05 -12.26 -30.26
CA PHE A 358 8.90 -12.27 -29.07
C PHE A 358 10.02 -13.28 -29.26
N ASP A 359 11.20 -12.97 -28.71
CA ASP A 359 12.16 -14.02 -28.46
C ASP A 359 11.69 -14.90 -27.26
N SER A 360 12.19 -16.13 -27.19
CA SER A 360 11.74 -17.07 -26.15
C SER A 360 12.14 -16.63 -24.74
N GLU A 361 13.28 -15.94 -24.59
CA GLU A 361 13.73 -15.45 -23.28
C GLU A 361 12.83 -14.28 -22.82
N GLU A 362 12.53 -13.34 -23.70
CA GLU A 362 11.62 -12.21 -23.47
C GLU A 362 10.22 -12.69 -23.09
N ALA A 363 9.63 -13.60 -23.89
CA ALA A 363 8.33 -14.21 -23.58
C ALA A 363 8.34 -14.88 -22.21
N TYR A 364 9.40 -15.61 -21.86
CA TYR A 364 9.51 -16.23 -20.54
C TYR A 364 9.59 -15.18 -19.42
N ARG A 365 10.45 -14.17 -19.58
CA ARG A 365 10.68 -13.11 -18.58
C ARG A 365 9.39 -12.35 -18.31
N LEU A 366 8.71 -11.90 -19.35
CA LEU A 366 7.45 -11.18 -19.25
C LEU A 366 6.36 -12.03 -18.60
N TYR A 367 6.20 -13.29 -19.04
CA TYR A 367 5.24 -14.18 -18.39
C TYR A 367 5.56 -14.42 -16.92
N LYS A 368 6.84 -14.48 -16.54
CA LYS A 368 7.23 -14.60 -15.13
C LYS A 368 7.03 -13.32 -14.33
N GLN A 369 7.06 -12.14 -14.94
CA GLN A 369 6.70 -10.87 -14.29
C GLN A 369 5.22 -10.82 -13.91
N ARG A 370 4.35 -11.60 -14.56
CA ARG A 370 2.95 -11.76 -14.15
C ARG A 370 2.80 -12.17 -12.67
N ASP A 371 3.76 -12.86 -12.07
CA ASP A 371 3.80 -13.17 -10.61
C ASP A 371 3.62 -11.92 -9.72
N GLU A 372 3.88 -10.72 -10.25
CA GLU A 372 3.59 -9.45 -9.58
C GLU A 372 2.09 -9.22 -9.34
N ILE A 373 1.21 -9.67 -10.24
CA ILE A 373 -0.24 -9.56 -10.02
C ILE A 373 -0.70 -10.49 -8.88
N GLU A 374 -0.09 -11.68 -8.76
CA GLU A 374 -0.36 -12.62 -7.68
C GLU A 374 0.07 -12.01 -6.34
N LYS A 375 1.24 -11.37 -6.29
CA LYS A 375 1.71 -10.59 -5.13
C LYS A 375 0.82 -9.39 -4.84
N ALA A 376 0.27 -8.73 -5.86
CA ALA A 376 -0.66 -7.63 -5.68
C ALA A 376 -1.98 -8.12 -5.05
N PHE A 377 -2.53 -9.26 -5.51
CA PHE A 377 -3.68 -9.87 -4.86
C PHE A 377 -3.37 -10.35 -3.43
N ASP A 378 -2.20 -10.94 -3.20
CA ASP A 378 -1.76 -11.31 -1.85
C ASP A 378 -1.67 -10.07 -0.93
N GLY A 379 -1.08 -8.97 -1.40
CA GLY A 379 -1.04 -7.70 -0.69
C GLY A 379 -2.45 -7.16 -0.40
N LEU A 380 -3.35 -7.24 -1.38
CA LEU A 380 -4.74 -6.80 -1.26
C LEU A 380 -5.52 -7.60 -0.20
N MET A 381 -5.37 -8.92 -0.18
CA MET A 381 -6.10 -9.79 0.74
C MET A 381 -5.44 -9.85 2.12
N ASN A 382 -4.13 -10.09 2.19
CA ASN A 382 -3.45 -10.41 3.44
C ASN A 382 -2.83 -9.20 4.15
N THR A 383 -2.43 -8.16 3.40
CA THR A 383 -1.87 -6.93 4.01
C THR A 383 -2.98 -5.89 4.25
N LEU A 384 -3.81 -5.64 3.24
CA LEU A 384 -4.86 -4.61 3.29
C LEU A 384 -6.20 -5.12 3.85
N GLU A 385 -6.35 -6.44 3.98
CA GLU A 385 -7.57 -7.11 4.45
C GLU A 385 -8.79 -6.62 3.66
N ALA A 386 -8.67 -6.57 2.33
CA ALA A 386 -9.73 -6.11 1.44
C ALA A 386 -10.91 -7.07 1.37
N ASP A 387 -10.69 -8.35 1.64
CA ASP A 387 -11.73 -9.36 1.76
C ASP A 387 -12.58 -9.19 3.03
N LYS A 388 -12.07 -8.54 4.08
CA LYS A 388 -12.79 -8.27 5.34
C LYS A 388 -13.69 -7.03 5.24
N SER A 389 -14.55 -7.02 4.23
CA SER A 389 -15.51 -5.95 4.00
C SER A 389 -16.82 -6.19 4.77
N TYR A 390 -17.34 -5.13 5.39
CA TYR A 390 -18.68 -5.11 6.00
C TYR A 390 -19.68 -4.29 5.15
N MET A 391 -19.35 -4.03 3.88
CA MET A 391 -20.22 -3.24 3.00
C MET A 391 -21.48 -4.03 2.66
N GLN A 392 -22.62 -3.32 2.61
CA GLN A 392 -23.93 -3.93 2.45
C GLN A 392 -24.61 -3.55 1.13
N ASP A 393 -24.01 -2.72 0.29
CA ASP A 393 -24.61 -2.33 -0.98
C ASP A 393 -23.53 -2.14 -2.04
N ARG A 394 -23.96 -2.12 -3.30
CA ARG A 394 -23.10 -2.12 -4.48
C ARG A 394 -22.23 -0.87 -4.56
N GLU A 395 -22.79 0.29 -4.21
CA GLU A 395 -22.06 1.54 -4.18
C GLU A 395 -20.98 1.53 -3.09
N ALA A 396 -21.34 1.11 -1.88
CA ALA A 396 -20.41 1.07 -0.76
C ALA A 396 -19.23 0.13 -1.01
N ILE A 397 -19.46 -1.08 -1.57
CA ILE A 397 -18.36 -2.00 -1.89
C ILE A 397 -17.46 -1.46 -2.99
N GLN A 398 -18.01 -0.78 -4.01
CA GLN A 398 -17.20 -0.16 -5.06
C GLN A 398 -16.33 0.98 -4.52
N GLY A 399 -16.87 1.85 -3.66
CA GLY A 399 -16.06 2.89 -3.03
C GLY A 399 -15.01 2.34 -2.07
N TYR A 400 -15.34 1.27 -1.34
CA TYR A 400 -14.39 0.59 -0.46
C TYR A 400 -13.23 -0.01 -1.25
N MET A 401 -13.53 -0.72 -2.33
CA MET A 401 -12.50 -1.30 -3.20
C MET A 401 -11.68 -0.23 -3.92
N PHE A 402 -12.24 0.95 -4.19
CA PHE A 402 -11.47 2.09 -4.71
C PHE A 402 -10.43 2.62 -3.71
N VAL A 403 -10.78 2.71 -2.42
CA VAL A 403 -9.81 3.04 -1.36
C VAL A 403 -8.74 1.95 -1.23
N GLN A 404 -9.14 0.69 -1.35
CA GLN A 404 -8.20 -0.43 -1.31
C GLN A 404 -7.26 -0.45 -2.51
N PHE A 405 -7.75 -0.09 -3.70
CA PHE A 405 -6.92 0.11 -4.88
C PHE A 405 -5.85 1.17 -4.63
N ALA A 406 -6.22 2.33 -4.09
CA ALA A 406 -5.24 3.37 -3.74
C ALA A 406 -4.21 2.83 -2.73
N ALA A 407 -4.64 2.10 -1.69
CA ALA A 407 -3.70 1.49 -0.74
C ALA A 407 -2.78 0.45 -1.40
N LEU A 408 -3.29 -0.34 -2.35
CA LEU A 408 -2.53 -1.33 -3.10
C LEU A 408 -1.53 -0.69 -4.06
N TYR A 409 -1.88 0.47 -4.63
CA TYR A 409 -0.98 1.29 -5.43
C TYR A 409 0.23 1.73 -4.61
N ALA A 410 0.02 2.31 -3.42
CA ALA A 410 1.14 2.65 -2.52
C ALA A 410 1.94 1.42 -2.09
N TYR A 411 1.28 0.31 -1.75
CA TYR A 411 1.96 -0.96 -1.44
C TYR A 411 2.90 -1.39 -2.57
N SER A 412 2.42 -1.36 -3.81
CA SER A 412 3.18 -1.80 -4.99
C SER A 412 4.35 -0.88 -5.29
N ARG A 413 4.17 0.44 -5.13
CA ARG A 413 5.27 1.41 -5.25
C ARG A 413 6.36 1.21 -4.19
N ILE A 414 5.99 0.93 -2.94
CA ILE A 414 6.96 0.60 -1.89
C ILE A 414 7.68 -0.72 -2.21
N LEU A 415 6.97 -1.72 -2.73
CA LEU A 415 7.56 -2.98 -3.16
C LEU A 415 8.54 -2.77 -4.34
N GLY A 416 8.22 -1.87 -5.27
CA GLY A 416 9.11 -1.43 -6.35
C GLY A 416 10.40 -0.83 -5.80
N ILE A 417 10.32 0.12 -4.86
CA ILE A 417 11.50 0.69 -4.18
C ILE A 417 12.36 -0.40 -3.53
N LEU A 418 11.74 -1.37 -2.85
CA LEU A 418 12.47 -2.50 -2.25
C LEU A 418 13.16 -3.37 -3.29
N ARG A 419 12.56 -3.53 -4.48
CA ARG A 419 13.13 -4.31 -5.57
C ARG A 419 14.32 -3.61 -6.20
N GLU A 420 14.20 -2.32 -6.49
CA GLU A 420 15.28 -1.49 -7.04
C GLU A 420 16.51 -1.42 -6.13
N LYS A 421 16.30 -1.51 -4.81
CA LYS A 421 17.37 -1.50 -3.81
C LYS A 421 17.85 -2.91 -3.39
N ASP A 422 17.39 -3.97 -4.08
CA ASP A 422 17.71 -5.38 -3.76
C ASP A 422 17.38 -5.81 -2.30
N LEU A 423 16.31 -5.26 -1.74
CA LEU A 423 15.89 -5.44 -0.34
C LEU A 423 14.76 -6.45 -0.15
N VAL A 424 14.09 -6.88 -1.21
CA VAL A 424 12.93 -7.81 -1.15
C VAL A 424 13.24 -9.18 -0.50
N SER A 425 14.51 -9.60 -0.48
CA SER A 425 14.94 -10.83 0.18
C SER A 425 15.04 -10.70 1.71
N LYS A 426 15.04 -9.47 2.23
CA LYS A 426 15.28 -9.16 3.66
C LYS A 426 14.10 -8.47 4.32
N TYR A 427 13.31 -7.73 3.56
CA TYR A 427 12.24 -6.89 4.08
C TYR A 427 10.98 -7.00 3.24
N SER A 428 9.85 -7.16 3.91
CA SER A 428 8.53 -6.95 3.33
C SER A 428 8.12 -5.48 3.40
N VAL A 429 7.09 -5.08 2.64
CA VAL A 429 6.47 -3.75 2.76
C VAL A 429 6.01 -3.49 4.20
N ARG A 430 5.46 -4.52 4.87
CA ARG A 430 5.02 -4.41 6.27
C ARG A 430 6.18 -4.16 7.23
N ASP A 431 7.34 -4.78 6.99
CA ASP A 431 8.54 -4.52 7.79
C ASP A 431 8.97 -3.06 7.67
N VAL A 432 9.03 -2.53 6.44
CA VAL A 432 9.37 -1.13 6.17
C VAL A 432 8.44 -0.19 6.94
N LEU A 433 7.13 -0.36 6.79
CA LEU A 433 6.14 0.48 7.48
C LEU A 433 6.26 0.37 9.00
N THR A 434 6.58 -0.82 9.53
CA THR A 434 6.79 -1.06 10.96
C THR A 434 8.09 -0.45 11.50
N TYR A 435 9.15 -0.38 10.70
CA TYR A 435 10.36 0.33 11.09
C TYR A 435 10.13 1.84 11.10
N LEU A 436 9.42 2.36 10.08
CA LEU A 436 9.16 3.78 9.91
C LEU A 436 8.07 4.32 10.85
N SER A 437 7.18 3.48 11.36
CA SER A 437 6.22 3.86 12.42
C SER A 437 6.89 4.26 13.73
N LYS A 438 8.20 3.96 13.90
CA LYS A 438 8.98 4.36 15.09
C LYS A 438 9.55 5.77 15.00
N VAL A 439 9.22 6.51 13.95
CA VAL A 439 9.65 7.89 13.74
C VAL A 439 8.50 8.82 14.14
N TYR A 440 8.72 9.68 15.14
CA TYR A 440 7.69 10.56 15.66
C TYR A 440 8.07 12.03 15.53
N ARG A 441 7.04 12.86 15.36
CA ARG A 441 7.12 14.32 15.52
C ARG A 441 6.40 14.75 16.79
N VAL A 442 7.04 15.61 17.56
CA VAL A 442 6.55 16.11 18.83
C VAL A 442 6.40 17.62 18.75
N THR A 443 5.19 18.12 19.04
CA THR A 443 4.94 19.55 19.22
C THR A 443 5.11 19.91 20.70
N VAL A 444 6.09 20.75 21.02
CA VAL A 444 6.40 21.20 22.37
C VAL A 444 6.35 22.72 22.43
N ASP A 445 5.47 23.28 23.25
CA ASP A 445 5.27 24.74 23.35
C ASP A 445 5.03 25.43 21.98
N GLY A 446 4.38 24.74 21.04
CA GLY A 446 4.14 25.19 19.67
C GLY A 446 5.26 24.89 18.66
N ASP A 447 6.45 24.48 19.12
CA ASP A 447 7.58 24.15 18.25
C ASP A 447 7.52 22.66 17.85
N LEU A 448 7.58 22.39 16.54
CA LEU A 448 7.64 21.03 16.00
C LEU A 448 9.08 20.52 16.02
N THR A 449 9.31 19.37 16.65
CA THR A 449 10.61 18.71 16.76
C THR A 449 10.50 17.22 16.45
N SER A 450 11.60 16.57 16.12
CA SER A 450 11.65 15.12 15.90
C SER A 450 12.06 14.38 17.17
N SER A 451 11.50 13.19 17.38
CA SER A 451 11.98 12.28 18.42
C SER A 451 13.30 11.62 18.02
N GLU A 452 14.00 11.02 18.98
CA GLU A 452 15.12 10.14 18.66
C GLU A 452 14.64 8.95 17.81
N VAL A 453 15.40 8.63 16.76
CA VAL A 453 15.09 7.51 15.85
C VAL A 453 15.94 6.29 16.20
N PRO A 454 15.34 5.11 16.44
CA PRO A 454 16.08 3.88 16.72
C PRO A 454 17.10 3.56 15.62
N LYS A 455 18.26 3.00 15.99
CA LYS A 455 19.34 2.68 15.04
C LYS A 455 18.85 1.84 13.85
N LYS A 456 18.12 0.75 14.10
CA LYS A 456 17.58 -0.10 13.03
C LYS A 456 16.67 0.66 12.05
N THR A 457 15.92 1.65 12.53
CA THR A 457 15.05 2.49 11.69
C THR A 457 15.89 3.47 10.87
N ARG A 458 16.96 4.05 11.44
CA ARG A 458 17.93 4.86 10.68
C ARG A 458 18.62 4.04 9.59
N ASP A 459 19.12 2.85 9.92
CA ASP A 459 19.75 1.95 8.95
C ASP A 459 18.77 1.56 7.83
N MET A 460 17.47 1.40 8.13
CA MET A 460 16.43 1.16 7.13
C MET A 460 16.23 2.38 6.23
N ILE A 461 16.08 3.55 6.82
CA ILE A 461 15.91 4.82 6.10
C ILE A 461 17.08 5.07 5.14
N GLU A 462 18.32 4.85 5.60
CA GLU A 462 19.53 4.98 4.78
C GLU A 462 19.54 4.01 3.60
N LYS A 463 19.11 2.75 3.80
CA LYS A 463 19.02 1.76 2.72
C LYS A 463 17.95 2.09 1.68
N LEU A 464 16.83 2.67 2.12
CA LEU A 464 15.76 3.10 1.22
C LEU A 464 16.17 4.32 0.40
N ASP A 465 17.10 5.14 0.93
CA ASP A 465 17.65 6.32 0.23
C ASP A 465 16.56 7.30 -0.20
N LEU A 466 15.64 7.59 0.73
CA LEU A 466 14.43 8.37 0.44
C LEU A 466 14.53 9.82 0.93
N PRO A 467 13.97 10.77 0.17
CA PRO A 467 13.96 12.20 0.52
C PRO A 467 13.09 12.54 1.74
N ILE A 468 12.34 11.57 2.28
CA ILE A 468 11.53 11.71 3.51
C ILE A 468 12.36 12.13 4.73
N THR A 469 13.69 12.05 4.65
CA THR A 469 14.65 12.43 5.69
C THR A 469 14.99 13.92 5.74
N GLN A 470 14.78 14.69 4.67
CA GLN A 470 15.15 16.11 4.66
C GLN A 470 14.32 16.95 5.65
N ASN A 471 13.18 16.41 6.05
CA ASN A 471 12.35 16.98 7.10
C ASN A 471 12.66 16.38 8.50
N LEU A 472 13.30 15.21 8.62
CA LEU A 472 13.50 14.51 9.90
C LEU A 472 14.48 15.21 10.86
#